data_AF-A0AA38MB98-F1
#
_entry.id   AF-A0AA38MB98-F1
#
_cell.length_a   1.000
_cell.length_b   1.000
_cell.length_c   1.000
_cell.angle_alpha   90.00
_cell.angle_beta   90.00
_cell.angle_gamma   90.00
#
_symmetry.space_group_name_H-M   'P 1'
#
loop_
_entity.id
_entity.type
_entity.pdbx_description
1 polymer ?
#
loop_
_entity_poly.entity_id
_entity_poly.type
_entity_poly.pdbx_seq_one_letter_code
_entity_poly.pdbx_strand_id
1 'polypeptide(L)'
;MIRAISAVRNKEMGYLLASKHFKVPKSTLEDYVKHTTKSADEVVSTKLGRRPALSKDVEMDLVNHCIEMDQRFYGLRSCDIRRLAFQ
;
A
#
# COMPACT_ATOMS: atom_id res chain seq x y z
N MET A 1 13.68 -2.42 6.33
CA MET A 1 13.58 -1.92 4.93
C MET A 1 13.76 -0.41 4.84
N ILE A 2 12.97 0.40 5.56
CA ILE A 2 13.07 1.89 5.56
C ILE A 2 14.50 2.40 5.78
N ARG A 3 15.16 1.93 6.86
CA ARG A 3 16.56 2.30 7.19
C ARG A 3 17.58 1.91 6.11
N ALA A 4 17.33 0.81 5.40
CA ALA A 4 18.20 0.37 4.31
C ALA A 4 18.02 1.25 3.06
N ILE A 5 16.77 1.63 2.75
CA ILE A 5 16.44 2.53 1.65
C ILE A 5 17.04 3.92 1.91
N SER A 6 16.90 4.46 3.12
CA SER A 6 17.47 5.77 3.48
C SER A 6 19.00 5.76 3.39
N ALA A 7 19.67 4.73 3.93
CA ALA A 7 21.13 4.61 3.87
C ALA A 7 21.66 4.54 2.42
N VAL A 8 20.96 3.84 1.52
CA VAL A 8 21.33 3.79 0.10
C VAL A 8 21.04 5.11 -0.61
N ARG A 9 19.90 5.77 -0.33
CA ARG A 9 19.55 7.07 -0.92
C ARG A 9 20.50 8.19 -0.48
N ASN A 10 20.93 8.16 0.78
CA ASN A 10 21.91 9.08 1.34
C ASN A 10 23.35 8.81 0.84
N LYS A 11 23.56 7.78 0.00
CA LYS A 11 24.87 7.30 -0.48
C LYS A 11 25.84 6.89 0.64
N GLU A 12 25.33 6.60 1.83
CA GLU A 12 26.13 6.11 2.96
C GLU A 12 26.61 4.67 2.72
N MET A 13 25.80 3.86 2.01
CA MET A 13 26.08 2.45 1.75
C MET A 13 25.70 2.04 0.33
N GLY A 14 26.49 1.17 -0.30
CA GLY A 14 26.13 0.51 -1.56
C GLY A 14 25.11 -0.62 -1.35
N TYR A 15 24.40 -1.02 -2.41
CA TYR A 15 23.34 -2.04 -2.35
C TYR A 15 23.75 -3.36 -1.68
N LEU A 16 24.95 -3.87 -2.01
CA LEU A 16 25.45 -5.14 -1.45
C LEU A 16 25.76 -5.01 0.05
N LEU A 17 26.36 -3.89 0.45
CA LEU A 17 26.69 -3.63 1.85
C LEU A 17 25.41 -3.44 2.68
N ALA A 18 24.46 -2.64 2.18
CA ALA A 18 23.17 -2.43 2.82
C ALA A 18 22.36 -3.74 2.93
N SER A 19 22.37 -4.58 1.88
CA SER A 19 21.71 -5.90 1.91
C SER A 19 22.27 -6.80 3.02
N LYS A 20 23.60 -6.89 3.14
CA LYS A 20 24.26 -7.68 4.20
C LYS A 20 24.05 -7.09 5.59
N HIS A 21 24.17 -5.78 5.73
CA HIS A 21 24.06 -5.08 7.01
C HIS A 21 22.64 -5.12 7.57
N PHE A 22 21.64 -4.81 6.74
CA PHE A 22 20.23 -4.76 7.15
C PHE A 22 19.48 -6.08 6.95
N LYS A 23 20.17 -7.14 6.48
CA LYS A 23 19.59 -8.47 6.19
C LYS A 23 18.34 -8.39 5.31
N VAL A 24 18.38 -7.54 4.29
CA VAL A 24 17.30 -7.38 3.31
C VAL A 24 17.73 -7.93 1.94
N PRO A 25 16.83 -8.56 1.17
CA PRO A 25 17.16 -9.02 -0.17
C PRO A 25 17.58 -7.85 -1.06
N LYS A 26 18.66 -8.05 -1.83
CA LYS A 26 19.23 -7.03 -2.71
C LYS A 26 18.23 -6.58 -3.78
N SER A 27 17.52 -7.52 -4.41
CA SER A 27 16.52 -7.22 -5.44
C SER A 27 15.41 -6.32 -4.91
N THR A 28 14.85 -6.66 -3.75
CA THR A 28 13.84 -5.83 -3.07
C THR A 28 14.40 -4.46 -2.72
N LEU A 29 15.64 -4.35 -2.24
CA LEU A 29 16.24 -3.05 -1.95
C LEU A 29 16.40 -2.20 -3.21
N GLU A 30 16.85 -2.78 -4.33
CA GLU A 30 16.98 -2.08 -5.62
C GLU A 30 15.63 -1.58 -6.14
N ASP A 31 14.58 -2.40 -6.07
CA ASP A 31 13.24 -2.02 -6.53
C ASP A 31 12.67 -0.85 -5.71
N TYR A 32 12.86 -0.86 -4.40
CA TYR A 32 12.36 0.20 -3.51
C TYR A 32 13.18 1.49 -3.62
N VAL A 33 14.48 1.40 -3.87
CA VAL A 33 15.36 2.57 -4.06
C VAL A 33 15.04 3.29 -5.37
N LYS A 34 14.70 2.57 -6.45
CA LYS A 34 14.29 3.16 -7.75
C LYS A 34 13.06 4.08 -7.64
N HIS A 35 12.20 3.89 -6.64
CA HIS A 35 11.04 4.75 -6.39
C HIS A 35 11.43 6.06 -5.67
N THR A 36 12.27 6.88 -6.28
CA THR A 36 12.87 8.10 -5.70
C THR A 36 11.85 9.19 -5.34
N THR A 37 10.69 9.21 -5.99
CA THR A 37 9.65 10.24 -5.78
C THR A 37 8.88 10.09 -4.46
N LYS A 38 8.89 8.91 -3.85
CA LYS A 38 8.15 8.60 -2.62
C LYS A 38 9.09 8.53 -1.41
N SER A 39 8.63 8.97 -0.24
CA SER A 39 9.39 8.82 1.01
C SER A 39 9.64 7.34 1.32
N ALA A 40 10.72 7.01 2.05
CA ALA A 40 11.03 5.63 2.40
C ALA A 40 9.89 4.94 3.18
N ASP A 41 9.14 5.70 3.99
CA ASP A 41 7.93 5.21 4.66
C ASP A 41 6.79 4.92 3.69
N GLU A 42 6.58 5.78 2.69
CA GLU A 42 5.53 5.60 1.69
C GLU A 42 5.79 4.40 0.78
N VAL A 43 7.05 4.19 0.37
CA VAL A 43 7.43 3.04 -0.47
C VAL A 43 7.25 1.73 0.30
N VAL A 44 7.50 1.72 1.61
CA VAL A 44 7.27 0.52 2.44
C VAL A 44 5.79 0.34 2.77
N SER A 45 5.04 1.43 2.93
CA SER A 45 3.60 1.39 3.19
C SER A 45 2.74 1.13 1.95
N THR A 46 3.30 1.20 0.74
CA THR A 46 2.52 0.85 -0.46
C THR A 46 2.08 -0.62 -0.39
N LYS A 47 0.77 -0.85 -0.54
CA LYS A 47 0.22 -2.21 -0.64
C LYS A 47 0.88 -2.95 -1.81
N LEU A 48 1.58 -4.03 -1.50
CA LEU A 48 2.07 -4.97 -2.50
C LEU A 48 0.90 -5.79 -3.04
N GLY A 49 0.89 -6.05 -4.35
CA GLY A 49 -0.09 -6.91 -5.00
C GLY A 49 -0.95 -6.19 -6.04
N ARG A 50 -2.13 -6.75 -6.31
CA ARG A 50 -3.04 -6.26 -7.35
C ARG A 50 -3.56 -4.86 -6.99
N ARG A 51 -3.54 -3.97 -7.97
CA ARG A 51 -4.10 -2.63 -7.81
C ARG A 51 -5.61 -2.73 -7.49
N PRO A 52 -6.12 -1.91 -6.57
CA PRO A 52 -7.56 -1.86 -6.31
C PRO A 52 -8.31 -1.46 -7.58
N ALA A 53 -9.52 -1.99 -7.75
CA ALA A 53 -10.36 -1.68 -8.91
C ALA A 53 -11.01 -0.29 -8.79
N LEU A 54 -11.27 0.14 -7.56
CA LEU A 54 -11.88 1.43 -7.24
C LEU A 54 -10.82 2.39 -6.67
N SER A 55 -11.11 3.68 -6.73
CA SER A 55 -10.31 4.68 -6.01
C SER A 55 -10.54 4.55 -4.51
N LYS A 56 -9.56 4.99 -3.72
CA LYS A 56 -9.63 4.94 -2.25
C LYS A 56 -10.83 5.71 -1.71
N ASP A 57 -11.19 6.81 -2.37
CA ASP A 57 -12.31 7.66 -1.96
C ASP A 57 -13.65 6.92 -2.14
N VAL A 58 -13.86 6.29 -3.31
CA VAL A 58 -15.08 5.50 -3.58
C VAL A 58 -15.17 4.28 -2.66
N GLU A 59 -14.05 3.61 -2.38
CA GLU A 59 -14.03 2.52 -1.40
C GLU A 59 -14.47 3.00 -0.01
N MET A 60 -14.04 4.19 0.40
CA MET A 60 -14.38 4.76 1.70
C MET A 60 -15.86 5.15 1.78
N ASP A 61 -16.40 5.75 0.73
CA ASP A 61 -17.82 6.10 0.64
C ASP A 61 -18.71 4.86 0.72
N LEU A 62 -18.33 3.78 0.03
CA LEU A 62 -19.04 2.51 0.08
C LEU A 62 -19.02 1.90 1.49
N VAL A 63 -17.88 1.98 2.20
CA VAL A 63 -17.75 1.52 3.59
C VAL A 63 -18.66 2.31 4.52
N ASN A 64 -18.64 3.65 4.42
CA ASN A 64 -19.49 4.53 5.23
C ASN A 64 -20.97 4.20 5.00
N HIS A 65 -21.37 4.04 3.73
CA HIS A 65 -22.73 3.65 3.38
C HIS A 65 -23.13 2.31 4.00
N CYS A 66 -22.25 1.31 3.96
CA CYS A 66 -22.52 0.01 4.58
C CYS A 66 -22.73 0.12 6.09
N ILE A 67 -21.92 0.94 6.78
CA ILE A 67 -22.05 1.17 8.23
C ILE A 67 -23.38 1.87 8.56
N GLU A 68 -23.76 2.89 7.79
CA GLU A 68 -25.03 3.60 7.98
C GLU A 68 -26.26 2.69 7.76
N MET A 69 -26.19 1.81 6.76
CA MET A 69 -27.26 0.86 6.46
C MET A 69 -27.38 -0.22 7.54
N ASP A 70 -26.25 -0.70 8.07
CA ASP A 70 -26.22 -1.67 9.17
C ASP A 70 -26.82 -1.10 10.46
N GLN A 71 -26.51 0.17 10.79
CA GLN A 71 -27.12 0.89 11.92
C GLN A 71 -28.64 1.02 11.80
N ARG A 72 -29.15 1.06 10.57
CA ARG A 72 -30.59 1.12 10.25
C ARG A 72 -31.20 -0.28 10.10
N PHE A 73 -30.47 -1.34 10.44
CA PHE A 73 -30.86 -2.74 10.34
C PHE A 73 -31.20 -3.20 8.91
N TYR A 74 -30.64 -2.54 7.89
CA TYR A 74 -30.70 -3.03 6.51
C TYR A 74 -29.66 -4.13 6.31
N GLY A 75 -30.12 -5.37 6.12
CA GLY A 75 -29.26 -6.51 5.81
C GLY A 75 -28.71 -6.45 4.37
N LEU A 76 -27.69 -5.62 4.14
CA LEU A 76 -27.01 -5.54 2.85
C LEU A 76 -26.31 -6.87 2.53
N ARG A 77 -26.62 -7.46 1.38
CA ARG A 77 -25.93 -8.66 0.90
C ARG A 77 -24.75 -8.28 0.03
N SER A 78 -23.80 -9.21 -0.10
CA SER A 78 -22.62 -9.02 -0.94
C SER A 78 -22.93 -8.74 -2.43
N CYS A 79 -24.08 -9.22 -2.94
CA CYS A 79 -24.54 -8.89 -4.29
C CYS A 79 -24.95 -7.43 -4.44
N ASP A 80 -25.55 -6.86 -3.40
CA ASP A 80 -26.08 -5.50 -3.41
C ASP A 80 -24.92 -4.50 -3.28
N ILE A 81 -23.94 -4.81 -2.42
CA ILE A 81 -22.68 -4.04 -2.30
C ILE A 81 -21.92 -4.01 -3.63
N ARG A 82 -21.82 -5.15 -4.33
CA ARG A 82 -21.19 -5.19 -5.66
C ARG A 82 -21.93 -4.32 -6.68
N ARG A 83 -23.27 -4.30 -6.67
CA ARG A 83 -24.03 -3.44 -7.57
C ARG A 83 -23.79 -1.96 -7.28
N LEU A 84 -23.77 -1.58 -6.01
CA LEU A 84 -23.49 -0.20 -5.57
C LEU A 84 -22.08 0.26 -5.97
N ALA A 85 -21.11 -0.66 -5.95
CA ALA A 85 -19.73 -0.37 -6.35
C ALA A 85 -19.53 -0.08 -7.85
N PHE A 86 -20.49 -0.43 -8.72
CA PHE A 86 -20.40 -0.28 -10.18
C PHE A 86 -21.49 0.64 -10.78
N GLN A 87 -22.30 1.29 -9.94
CA GLN A 87 -23.22 2.36 -10.37
C GLN A 87 -22.47 3.66 -10.60
#